data_AF-A0A5N5HIU8-F1
#
_entry.id   AF-A0A5N5HIU8-F1
#
_cell.length_a   1.000
_cell.length_b   1.000
_cell.length_c   1.000
_cell.angle_alpha   90.00
_cell.angle_beta   90.00
_cell.angle_gamma   90.00
#
_symmetry.space_group_name_H-M   'P 1'
#
loop_
_entity.id
_entity.type
_entity.pdbx_description
1 polymer ?
#
loop_
_entity_poly.entity_id
_entity_poly.type
_entity_poly.pdbx_seq_one_letter_code
_entity_poly.pdbx_strand_id
1 'polypeptide(L)'
;MAKCHRNDVGSVVLDRPNTTSSGHFWLWSSFSGASFRRKIFDAVSCGRSSRYRHRDDDEEAAPISPPTPPTTGVTTIRSITTKTTTTQSQTNIKEAEKDVKPKVKSEKLWDLLNLAEFSEAENDAATKKKVEALEELKRVAKDLQADDDSAKRKEAASKVRLLAKEDSEARATLAMLGVIPPLVALLDSDDAVSQIASLYALLNLGIGNDVNKAAILQAGAVHNMLKLIESPNPPDPSVSEAIIANFLGLSALDSNKPIIGASGAIPFLVRTLKNSDNASSCQAKQDALRALYNLSIFPSNISFILETDLIPFFLNSLGDMEVSERILAILSNVVSVPEGRKAISSVKDAFPILVDALNWNDSPGCQEKASYILMVMAHKAFGDRQAMIEAGMVSALLELTLLGSTLAQKRASRILECLRVDKGKQVSQSFSGRSMGAAVSAPICGSSSSSSNPNVGSKECMEDEEDTMSEEKKAVKQLIQQSLQDNMRRIVKRANLPQDFVPSDHFKSLTSSSTSKSLPF
;
A
#
# COMPACT_ATOMS: atom_id res chain seq x y z
N MET A 1 3.39 57.44 0.79
CA MET A 1 3.65 56.70 -0.47
C MET A 1 4.01 55.26 -0.13
N ALA A 2 3.20 54.29 -0.53
CA ALA A 2 3.55 52.87 -0.65
C ALA A 2 2.44 52.21 -1.51
N LYS A 3 2.76 51.24 -2.37
CA LYS A 3 1.81 50.72 -3.36
C LYS A 3 1.11 49.46 -2.84
N CYS A 4 -0.21 49.47 -2.80
CA CYS A 4 -0.97 48.22 -2.94
C CYS A 4 -0.83 47.73 -4.40
N HIS A 5 -0.79 46.42 -4.61
CA HIS A 5 -1.06 45.82 -5.91
C HIS A 5 -2.32 44.97 -5.82
N ARG A 6 -3.33 45.38 -6.60
CA ARG A 6 -4.45 44.52 -6.97
C ARG A 6 -3.90 43.50 -7.97
N ASN A 7 -4.03 42.22 -7.69
CA ASN A 7 -3.96 41.22 -8.75
C ASN A 7 -5.34 41.18 -9.42
N ASP A 8 -5.33 41.23 -10.75
CA ASP A 8 -6.54 41.41 -11.53
C ASP A 8 -7.31 40.09 -11.68
N VAL A 9 -8.64 40.15 -11.55
CA VAL A 9 -9.50 38.96 -11.72
C VAL A 9 -9.98 38.94 -13.16
N GLY A 10 -9.16 38.34 -14.03
CA GLY A 10 -9.47 38.18 -15.44
C GLY A 10 -10.81 37.47 -15.66
N SER A 11 -11.73 38.13 -16.36
CA SER A 11 -13.08 37.61 -16.61
C SER A 11 -13.04 36.34 -17.47
N VAL A 12 -13.64 35.26 -16.97
CA VAL A 12 -13.83 34.02 -17.74
C VAL A 12 -15.00 34.22 -18.69
N VAL A 13 -14.69 34.65 -19.93
CA VAL A 13 -15.67 34.74 -21.01
C VAL A 13 -16.06 33.33 -21.47
N LEU A 14 -17.33 32.98 -21.31
CA LEU A 14 -17.92 31.75 -21.82
C LEU A 14 -18.21 31.86 -23.32
N ASP A 15 -17.18 31.64 -24.14
CA ASP A 15 -17.38 31.58 -25.59
C ASP A 15 -18.06 30.26 -26.00
N ARG A 16 -19.10 30.34 -26.83
CA ARG A 16 -20.04 29.24 -27.08
C ARG A 16 -20.32 29.09 -28.57
N PRO A 17 -19.60 28.21 -29.29
CA PRO A 17 -19.81 28.01 -30.71
C PRO A 17 -21.10 27.23 -30.98
N ASN A 18 -22.09 27.90 -31.57
CA ASN A 18 -23.12 27.23 -32.36
C ASN A 18 -22.52 26.88 -33.73
N THR A 19 -22.57 25.62 -34.17
CA THR A 19 -23.30 25.22 -35.39
C THR A 19 -23.19 23.72 -35.69
N THR A 20 -24.26 23.24 -36.33
CA THR A 20 -24.44 21.95 -36.99
C THR A 20 -23.30 21.50 -37.93
N SER A 21 -22.75 20.28 -37.75
CA SER A 21 -22.56 19.30 -38.84
C SER A 21 -22.17 17.91 -38.32
N SER A 22 -22.41 16.89 -39.15
CA SER A 22 -22.14 15.46 -38.94
C SER A 22 -20.66 15.13 -38.65
N GLY A 23 -20.37 14.43 -37.55
CA GLY A 23 -19.02 13.86 -37.31
C GLY A 23 -18.75 13.38 -35.87
N HIS A 24 -19.40 12.29 -35.42
CA HIS A 24 -19.25 11.83 -34.03
C HIS A 24 -18.03 10.92 -33.78
N PHE A 25 -16.89 11.53 -33.47
CA PHE A 25 -15.86 10.94 -32.60
C PHE A 25 -15.56 11.90 -31.44
N TRP A 26 -15.98 11.53 -30.23
CA TRP A 26 -15.78 12.34 -29.03
C TRP A 26 -14.33 12.21 -28.52
N LEU A 27 -13.43 13.03 -29.07
CA LEU A 27 -12.03 13.13 -28.68
C LEU A 27 -11.80 14.08 -27.46
N TRP A 28 -12.77 14.12 -26.56
CA TRP A 28 -12.58 14.57 -25.18
C TRP A 28 -13.12 13.51 -24.24
N SER A 29 -12.26 13.01 -23.35
CA SER A 29 -12.70 12.27 -22.17
C SER A 29 -13.60 13.19 -21.34
N SER A 30 -14.84 12.77 -21.10
CA SER A 30 -15.75 13.48 -20.20
C SER A 30 -15.07 13.65 -18.85
N PHE A 31 -14.78 14.91 -18.51
CA PHE A 31 -13.91 15.28 -17.38
C PHE A 31 -14.52 14.73 -16.08
N SER A 32 -13.97 13.64 -15.55
CA SER A 32 -14.59 12.95 -14.42
C SER A 32 -14.53 13.83 -13.18
N GLY A 33 -15.54 13.71 -12.32
CA GLY A 33 -15.51 14.36 -11.00
C GLY A 33 -14.24 14.00 -10.22
N ALA A 34 -13.70 12.80 -10.44
CA ALA A 34 -12.42 12.37 -9.88
C ALA A 34 -11.22 13.16 -10.44
N SER A 35 -11.07 13.26 -11.77
CA SER A 35 -9.99 14.05 -12.39
C SER A 35 -10.11 15.55 -12.12
N PHE A 36 -11.33 16.09 -11.96
CA PHE A 36 -11.54 17.48 -11.54
C PHE A 36 -11.14 17.71 -10.08
N ARG A 37 -11.62 16.88 -9.14
CA ARG A 37 -11.19 16.92 -7.72
C ARG A 37 -9.67 16.79 -7.62
N ARG A 38 -9.07 15.88 -8.38
CA ARG A 38 -7.63 15.66 -8.41
C ARG A 38 -6.87 16.94 -8.77
N LYS A 39 -7.24 17.62 -9.87
CA LYS A 39 -6.60 18.91 -10.23
C LYS A 39 -6.78 20.00 -9.18
N ILE A 40 -7.89 19.99 -8.42
CA ILE A 40 -8.05 20.90 -7.27
C ILE A 40 -7.07 20.52 -6.14
N PHE A 41 -6.96 19.24 -5.77
CA PHE A 41 -6.02 18.79 -4.74
C PHE A 41 -4.56 19.06 -5.12
N ASP A 42 -4.17 18.82 -6.38
CA ASP A 42 -2.83 19.12 -6.88
C ASP A 42 -2.55 20.63 -6.76
N ALA A 43 -3.46 21.49 -7.23
CA ALA A 43 -3.31 22.96 -7.16
C ALA A 43 -3.28 23.50 -5.72
N VAL A 44 -4.11 22.97 -4.81
CA VAL A 44 -4.14 23.37 -3.40
C VAL A 44 -2.87 22.89 -2.66
N SER A 45 -2.37 21.69 -2.99
CA SER A 45 -1.15 21.13 -2.40
C SER A 45 0.09 21.97 -2.75
N CYS A 46 0.20 22.42 -4.00
CA CYS A 46 1.24 23.36 -4.44
C CYS A 46 1.25 24.67 -3.64
N GLY A 47 0.11 25.12 -3.11
CA GLY A 47 0.02 26.30 -2.24
C GLY A 47 0.39 26.05 -0.76
N ARG A 48 0.47 24.79 -0.31
CA ARG A 48 0.63 24.43 1.11
C ARG A 48 1.97 23.77 1.44
N SER A 49 2.70 23.28 0.45
CA SER A 49 3.92 22.45 0.57
C SER A 49 5.20 23.18 1.03
N SER A 50 5.11 24.09 2.00
CA SER A 50 6.27 24.81 2.58
C SER A 50 6.57 24.47 4.05
N ARG A 51 5.72 23.68 4.73
CA ARG A 51 5.96 23.15 6.08
C ARG A 51 5.45 21.70 6.14
N TYR A 52 6.15 20.85 6.88
CA TYR A 52 5.92 19.40 7.04
C TYR A 52 6.27 18.51 5.82
N ARG A 53 7.57 18.42 5.52
CA ARG A 53 8.25 17.14 5.27
C ARG A 53 9.55 17.09 6.09
N HIS A 54 10.00 15.87 6.38
CA HIS A 54 11.12 15.53 7.28
C HIS A 54 10.99 16.03 8.73
N ARG A 55 10.60 15.10 9.60
CA ARG A 55 11.17 14.97 10.96
C ARG A 55 11.10 13.52 11.43
N ASP A 56 11.82 12.67 10.71
CA ASP A 56 12.36 11.41 11.22
C ASP A 56 13.88 11.51 11.05
N ASP A 57 14.62 11.07 12.07
CA ASP A 57 16.05 10.77 12.13
C ASP A 57 17.07 11.82 11.60
N ASP A 58 17.55 12.67 12.51
CA ASP A 58 18.90 13.25 12.52
C ASP A 58 19.50 13.04 13.92
N GLU A 59 20.33 12.00 14.10
CA GLU A 59 21.15 11.79 15.30
C GLU A 59 22.60 12.25 15.01
N GLU A 60 23.27 12.80 16.02
CA GLU A 60 24.44 13.68 15.84
C GLU A 60 25.71 12.93 15.37
N ALA A 61 26.23 13.29 14.20
CA ALA A 61 27.35 12.59 13.57
C ALA A 61 28.74 13.21 13.88
N ALA A 62 29.66 12.38 14.36
CA ALA A 62 31.09 12.66 14.51
C ALA A 62 31.94 11.69 13.64
N PRO A 63 33.19 12.03 13.26
CA PRO A 63 33.68 11.73 11.91
C PRO A 63 34.31 10.35 11.65
N ILE A 64 34.36 10.05 10.34
CA ILE A 64 34.74 8.78 9.69
C ILE A 64 36.26 8.51 9.68
N SER A 65 36.64 7.22 9.69
CA SER A 65 37.90 6.73 9.11
C SER A 65 37.65 5.51 8.19
N PRO A 66 38.51 5.22 7.19
CA PRO A 66 38.10 4.47 5.98
C PRO A 66 38.22 2.93 6.06
N PRO A 67 37.52 2.19 5.16
CA PRO A 67 37.32 0.73 5.27
C PRO A 67 38.34 -0.16 4.53
N THR A 68 38.33 -1.45 4.86
CA THR A 68 38.99 -2.55 4.12
C THR A 68 37.97 -3.64 3.71
N PRO A 69 38.23 -4.42 2.62
CA PRO A 69 37.22 -5.28 1.98
C PRO A 69 37.04 -6.67 2.65
N PRO A 70 35.91 -7.36 2.38
CA PRO A 70 35.51 -8.57 3.11
C PRO A 70 36.01 -9.89 2.49
N THR A 71 36.02 -10.95 3.32
CA THR A 71 36.18 -12.35 2.89
C THR A 71 35.01 -13.19 3.39
N THR A 72 34.43 -14.01 2.52
CA THR A 72 33.29 -14.90 2.82
C THR A 72 33.74 -16.25 3.40
N GLY A 73 32.96 -16.82 4.33
CA GLY A 73 33.26 -18.15 4.88
C GLY A 73 32.17 -18.70 5.81
N VAL A 74 31.22 -19.46 5.26
CA VAL A 74 30.22 -20.22 6.05
C VAL A 74 30.88 -21.47 6.64
N THR A 75 30.62 -21.80 7.91
CA THR A 75 30.90 -23.14 8.47
C THR A 75 29.75 -23.63 9.35
N THR A 76 29.36 -24.89 9.17
CA THR A 76 28.20 -25.53 9.80
C THR A 76 28.53 -26.11 11.19
N ILE A 77 27.55 -26.06 12.11
CA ILE A 77 27.61 -26.72 13.42
C ILE A 77 27.77 -28.24 13.27
N ARG A 78 28.68 -28.87 14.03
CA ARG A 78 28.61 -30.30 14.32
C ARG A 78 28.99 -30.61 15.77
N SER A 79 28.29 -31.59 16.34
CA SER A 79 28.32 -31.95 17.76
C SER A 79 29.61 -32.64 18.20
N ILE A 80 29.98 -32.38 19.47
CA ILE A 80 31.02 -33.13 20.19
C ILE A 80 30.44 -34.50 20.60
N THR A 81 31.23 -35.56 20.47
CA THR A 81 30.99 -36.82 21.20
C THR A 81 32.34 -37.42 21.59
N THR A 82 32.49 -37.81 22.85
CA THR A 82 33.76 -38.26 23.43
C THR A 82 34.07 -39.73 23.12
N LYS A 83 35.36 -40.06 23.02
CA LYS A 83 35.92 -41.36 23.46
C LYS A 83 37.43 -41.32 23.57
N THR A 84 37.93 -42.01 24.58
CA THR A 84 39.34 -42.44 24.75
C THR A 84 39.69 -43.48 23.65
N THR A 85 40.93 -43.94 23.42
CA THR A 85 41.94 -44.39 24.41
C THR A 85 43.30 -44.67 23.73
N THR A 86 44.33 -44.91 24.53
CA THR A 86 45.52 -45.76 24.25
C THR A 86 46.79 -45.07 23.71
N THR A 87 47.89 -45.36 24.42
CA THR A 87 49.26 -44.88 24.22
C THR A 87 50.13 -45.97 23.58
N GLN A 88 50.96 -45.62 22.57
CA GLN A 88 52.19 -46.29 22.06
C GLN A 88 52.54 -45.65 20.69
N SER A 89 53.79 -45.44 20.23
CA SER A 89 55.12 -45.90 20.68
C SER A 89 56.21 -44.81 20.53
N GLN A 90 57.44 -45.12 20.92
CA GLN A 90 58.64 -44.26 20.93
C GLN A 90 59.22 -43.95 19.53
N THR A 91 60.02 -42.87 19.39
CA THR A 91 61.50 -42.96 19.11
C THR A 91 62.19 -41.58 19.02
N ASN A 92 63.48 -41.55 19.41
CA ASN A 92 64.56 -40.58 19.13
C ASN A 92 64.40 -39.11 19.61
N ILE A 93 65.24 -38.51 20.48
CA ILE A 93 66.73 -38.33 20.45
C ILE A 93 67.11 -37.51 19.20
N LYS A 94 67.65 -36.27 19.22
CA LYS A 94 68.48 -35.44 20.14
C LYS A 94 68.22 -33.94 19.79
N GLU A 95 68.68 -32.84 20.42
CA GLU A 95 69.58 -32.47 21.55
C GLU A 95 69.28 -30.98 21.94
N ALA A 96 70.16 -30.35 22.75
CA ALA A 96 70.42 -28.91 22.96
C ALA A 96 69.55 -28.14 24.00
N GLU A 97 70.22 -27.71 25.07
CA GLU A 97 69.68 -26.86 26.15
C GLU A 97 69.92 -25.36 25.89
N LYS A 98 69.04 -24.51 26.43
CA LYS A 98 69.44 -23.24 27.09
C LYS A 98 68.32 -22.63 27.92
N ASP A 99 68.69 -21.99 29.03
CA ASP A 99 67.79 -21.29 29.96
C ASP A 99 67.04 -20.10 29.34
N VAL A 100 65.83 -19.82 29.84
CA VAL A 100 65.55 -18.64 30.69
C VAL A 100 64.05 -18.59 31.13
N LYS A 101 63.85 -18.52 32.45
CA LYS A 101 62.71 -18.02 33.27
C LYS A 101 61.24 -18.07 32.74
N PRO A 102 60.27 -18.52 33.55
CA PRO A 102 58.85 -18.45 33.24
C PRO A 102 58.23 -17.06 33.54
N LYS A 103 57.32 -16.57 32.68
CA LYS A 103 56.27 -15.60 33.06
C LYS A 103 55.09 -15.42 32.08
N VAL A 104 55.31 -15.55 30.77
CA VAL A 104 54.31 -15.22 29.72
C VAL A 104 52.99 -16.04 29.78
N LYS A 105 52.94 -17.14 30.53
CA LYS A 105 51.71 -17.96 30.70
C LYS A 105 50.71 -17.39 31.72
N SER A 106 51.11 -16.54 32.67
CA SER A 106 50.17 -15.99 33.65
C SER A 106 49.38 -14.81 33.09
N GLU A 107 49.99 -13.93 32.30
CA GLU A 107 49.35 -12.73 31.74
C GLU A 107 48.10 -13.09 30.94
N LYS A 108 48.23 -14.00 29.96
CA LYS A 108 47.07 -14.53 29.19
C LYS A 108 46.02 -15.27 30.01
N LEU A 109 46.34 -15.68 31.24
CA LEU A 109 45.42 -16.34 32.16
C LEU A 109 44.68 -15.31 33.02
N TRP A 110 45.37 -14.27 33.48
CA TRP A 110 44.77 -13.06 34.06
C TRP A 110 43.86 -12.35 33.07
N ASP A 111 44.26 -12.21 31.81
CA ASP A 111 43.43 -11.59 30.76
C ASP A 111 42.11 -12.36 30.55
N LEU A 112 42.17 -13.70 30.53
CA LEU A 112 40.99 -14.54 30.37
C LEU A 112 40.12 -14.61 31.63
N LEU A 113 40.72 -14.57 32.83
CA LEU A 113 39.98 -14.48 34.09
C LEU A 113 39.27 -13.12 34.19
N ASN A 114 39.96 -12.01 33.92
CA ASN A 114 39.35 -10.69 33.83
C ASN A 114 38.19 -10.68 32.81
N LEU A 115 38.37 -11.24 31.61
CA LEU A 115 37.31 -11.28 30.60
C LEU A 115 36.09 -12.09 31.05
N ALA A 116 36.31 -13.17 31.82
CA ALA A 116 35.25 -13.96 32.42
C ALA A 116 34.54 -13.21 33.57
N GLU A 117 35.29 -12.56 34.46
CA GLU A 117 34.76 -11.77 35.58
C GLU A 117 33.97 -10.54 35.08
N PHE A 118 34.43 -9.85 34.03
CA PHE A 118 33.66 -8.80 33.36
C PHE A 118 32.39 -9.36 32.69
N SER A 119 32.48 -10.51 32.02
CA SER A 119 31.33 -11.21 31.43
C SER A 119 30.28 -11.59 32.48
N GLU A 120 30.68 -12.17 33.62
CA GLU A 120 29.74 -12.53 34.69
C GLU A 120 29.16 -11.29 35.37
N ALA A 121 29.96 -10.24 35.63
CA ALA A 121 29.47 -8.98 36.18
C ALA A 121 28.47 -8.24 35.26
N GLU A 122 28.65 -8.28 33.94
CA GLU A 122 27.68 -7.73 32.98
C GLU A 122 26.37 -8.54 32.97
N ASN A 123 26.45 -9.87 33.08
CA ASN A 123 25.27 -10.74 33.17
C ASN A 123 24.51 -10.55 34.51
N ASP A 124 25.21 -10.39 35.63
CA ASP A 124 24.61 -10.07 36.93
C ASP A 124 23.96 -8.67 36.93
N ALA A 125 24.60 -7.67 36.30
CA ALA A 125 24.01 -6.35 36.13
C ALA A 125 22.77 -6.37 35.22
N ALA A 126 22.77 -7.18 34.16
CA ALA A 126 21.63 -7.33 33.25
C ALA A 126 20.45 -8.09 33.89
N THR A 127 20.71 -9.18 34.61
CA THR A 127 19.68 -9.95 35.32
C THR A 127 19.08 -9.14 36.46
N LYS A 128 19.89 -8.39 37.23
CA LYS A 128 19.39 -7.46 38.25
C LYS A 128 18.41 -6.42 37.67
N LYS A 129 18.77 -5.78 36.54
CA LYS A 129 17.87 -4.83 35.84
C LYS A 129 16.55 -5.50 35.41
N LYS A 130 16.58 -6.74 34.94
CA LYS A 130 15.36 -7.50 34.60
C LYS A 130 14.49 -7.80 35.83
N VAL A 131 15.08 -8.10 36.98
CA VAL A 131 14.34 -8.28 38.24
C VAL A 131 13.71 -6.96 38.70
N GLU A 132 14.46 -5.86 38.66
CA GLU A 132 13.97 -4.52 39.04
C GLU A 132 12.79 -4.09 38.15
N ALA A 133 12.89 -4.27 36.82
CA ALA A 133 11.81 -4.01 35.89
C ALA A 133 10.58 -4.90 36.15
N LEU A 134 10.77 -6.21 36.39
CA LEU A 134 9.67 -7.15 36.67
C LEU A 134 8.93 -6.82 37.98
N GLU A 135 9.63 -6.33 39.01
CA GLU A 135 8.98 -5.80 40.22
C GLU A 135 8.26 -4.45 40.00
N GLU A 136 8.71 -3.62 39.06
CA GLU A 136 7.93 -2.45 38.61
C GLU A 136 6.63 -2.89 37.91
N LEU A 137 6.68 -3.84 36.96
CA LEU A 137 5.49 -4.35 36.28
C LEU A 137 4.46 -4.93 37.27
N LYS A 138 4.93 -5.70 38.27
CA LYS A 138 4.09 -6.23 39.36
C LYS A 138 3.46 -5.11 40.19
N ARG A 139 4.23 -4.09 40.56
CA ARG A 139 3.73 -2.93 41.33
C ARG A 139 2.64 -2.21 40.57
N VAL A 140 2.88 -1.87 39.30
CA VAL A 140 1.91 -1.18 38.45
C VAL A 140 0.64 -2.00 38.23
N ALA A 141 0.75 -3.33 38.05
CA ALA A 141 -0.41 -4.20 37.96
C ALA A 141 -1.23 -4.23 39.27
N LYS A 142 -0.56 -4.25 40.43
CA LYS A 142 -1.21 -4.19 41.74
C LYS A 142 -1.89 -2.84 42.00
N ASP A 143 -1.22 -1.74 41.67
CA ASP A 143 -1.75 -0.38 41.85
C ASP A 143 -3.00 -0.14 40.97
N LEU A 144 -3.08 -0.80 39.82
CA LEU A 144 -4.26 -0.79 38.94
C LEU A 144 -5.41 -1.67 39.46
N GLN A 145 -5.09 -2.77 40.15
CA GLN A 145 -6.05 -3.72 40.74
C GLN A 145 -6.56 -3.29 42.12
N ALA A 146 -6.05 -2.18 42.69
CA ALA A 146 -6.53 -1.64 43.97
C ALA A 146 -7.91 -0.97 43.80
N ASP A 147 -8.88 -1.35 44.64
CA ASP A 147 -10.28 -0.93 44.42
C ASP A 147 -10.64 0.46 44.97
N ASP A 148 -9.95 0.91 46.02
CA ASP A 148 -10.35 2.07 46.82
C ASP A 148 -9.93 3.44 46.24
N ASP A 149 -9.11 3.49 45.18
CA ASP A 149 -8.49 4.74 44.72
C ASP A 149 -8.46 4.89 43.20
N SER A 150 -9.41 5.67 42.67
CA SER A 150 -9.52 6.00 41.25
C SER A 150 -8.30 6.78 40.71
N ALA A 151 -7.68 7.63 41.53
CA ALA A 151 -6.49 8.39 41.11
C ALA A 151 -5.28 7.48 40.94
N LYS A 152 -5.08 6.50 41.85
CA LYS A 152 -4.06 5.46 41.68
C LYS A 152 -4.33 4.57 40.47
N ARG A 153 -5.57 4.11 40.24
CA ARG A 153 -5.90 3.32 39.03
C ARG A 153 -5.56 4.09 37.74
N LYS A 154 -5.87 5.39 37.69
CA LYS A 154 -5.54 6.30 36.57
C LYS A 154 -4.03 6.47 36.36
N GLU A 155 -3.27 6.66 37.44
CA GLU A 155 -1.81 6.73 37.39
C GLU A 155 -1.20 5.40 36.93
N ALA A 156 -1.70 4.28 37.45
CA ALA A 156 -1.26 2.94 37.07
C ALA A 156 -1.56 2.63 35.60
N ALA A 157 -2.76 2.96 35.09
CA ALA A 157 -3.08 2.85 33.66
C ALA A 157 -2.13 3.69 32.78
N SER A 158 -1.76 4.89 33.25
CA SER A 158 -0.78 5.75 32.58
C SER A 158 0.64 5.14 32.57
N LYS A 159 1.04 4.44 33.64
CA LYS A 159 2.29 3.66 33.70
C LYS A 159 2.24 2.43 32.78
N VAL A 160 1.13 1.67 32.75
CA VAL A 160 0.94 0.55 31.79
C VAL A 160 1.09 1.04 30.36
N ARG A 161 0.47 2.17 30.01
CA ARG A 161 0.63 2.81 28.68
C ARG A 161 2.09 3.11 28.35
N LEU A 162 2.85 3.66 29.29
CA LEU A 162 4.27 4.00 29.09
C LEU A 162 5.13 2.74 28.92
N LEU A 163 5.03 1.79 29.86
CA LEU A 163 5.81 0.55 29.88
C LEU A 163 5.53 -0.34 28.66
N ALA A 164 4.26 -0.42 28.24
CA ALA A 164 3.86 -1.17 27.04
C ALA A 164 4.17 -0.44 25.71
N LYS A 165 4.69 0.81 25.72
CA LYS A 165 4.91 1.59 24.50
C LYS A 165 5.88 0.92 23.54
N GLU A 166 7.05 0.52 24.02
CA GLU A 166 8.15 0.01 23.18
C GLU A 166 8.58 -1.42 23.53
N ASP A 167 8.45 -1.85 24.79
CA ASP A 167 8.87 -3.17 25.26
C ASP A 167 7.80 -4.26 25.02
N SER A 168 8.14 -5.30 24.26
CA SER A 168 7.28 -6.46 23.97
C SER A 168 7.25 -7.52 25.08
N GLU A 169 8.32 -7.65 25.88
CA GLU A 169 8.39 -8.52 27.06
C GLU A 169 7.51 -7.94 28.18
N ALA A 170 7.51 -6.61 28.35
CA ALA A 170 6.58 -5.89 29.22
C ALA A 170 5.12 -6.04 28.78
N ARG A 171 4.80 -5.89 27.47
CA ARG A 171 3.43 -6.11 26.95
C ARG A 171 2.90 -7.50 27.31
N ALA A 172 3.71 -8.54 27.14
CA ALA A 172 3.30 -9.91 27.51
C ALA A 172 3.18 -10.08 29.04
N THR A 173 4.16 -9.58 29.80
CA THR A 173 4.19 -9.74 31.27
C THR A 173 3.05 -8.99 31.96
N LEU A 174 2.75 -7.76 31.55
CA LEU A 174 1.62 -6.99 32.07
C LEU A 174 0.28 -7.68 31.80
N ALA A 175 0.10 -8.27 30.61
CA ALA A 175 -1.10 -9.05 30.31
C ALA A 175 -1.22 -10.31 31.19
N MET A 176 -0.11 -11.05 31.41
CA MET A 176 -0.08 -12.18 32.34
C MET A 176 -0.33 -11.78 33.80
N LEU A 177 0.07 -10.57 34.20
CA LEU A 177 -0.24 -9.98 35.51
C LEU A 177 -1.70 -9.50 35.64
N GLY A 178 -2.53 -9.67 34.61
CA GLY A 178 -3.97 -9.43 34.67
C GLY A 178 -4.39 -7.96 34.60
N VAL A 179 -3.62 -7.08 33.95
CA VAL A 179 -4.00 -5.66 33.83
C VAL A 179 -5.18 -5.41 32.89
N ILE A 180 -5.49 -6.33 31.98
CA ILE A 180 -6.46 -6.10 30.89
C ILE A 180 -7.90 -5.88 31.42
N PRO A 181 -8.50 -6.71 32.29
CA PRO A 181 -9.86 -6.45 32.78
C PRO A 181 -10.00 -5.16 33.59
N PRO A 182 -9.09 -4.79 34.53
CA PRO A 182 -9.11 -3.48 35.17
C PRO A 182 -9.03 -2.29 34.20
N LEU A 183 -8.24 -2.39 33.12
CA LEU A 183 -8.24 -1.37 32.08
C LEU A 183 -9.61 -1.27 31.38
N VAL A 184 -10.22 -2.40 30.99
CA VAL A 184 -11.55 -2.37 30.37
C VAL A 184 -12.61 -1.79 31.31
N ALA A 185 -12.54 -2.07 32.61
CA ALA A 185 -13.41 -1.48 33.62
C ALA A 185 -13.21 0.05 33.78
N LEU A 186 -11.99 0.57 33.60
CA LEU A 186 -11.76 2.03 33.58
C LEU A 186 -12.45 2.75 32.42
N LEU A 187 -12.89 2.04 31.38
CA LEU A 187 -13.70 2.63 30.29
C LEU A 187 -15.11 3.00 30.76
N ASP A 188 -15.61 2.43 31.86
CA ASP A 188 -16.90 2.76 32.47
C ASP A 188 -16.81 3.93 33.47
N SER A 189 -15.65 4.60 33.58
CA SER A 189 -15.47 5.77 34.46
C SER A 189 -15.89 7.08 33.78
N ASP A 190 -16.45 8.03 34.54
CA ASP A 190 -16.87 9.36 34.03
C ASP A 190 -15.69 10.30 33.70
N ASP A 191 -14.46 9.95 34.08
CA ASP A 191 -13.26 10.75 33.81
C ASP A 191 -12.66 10.42 32.45
N ALA A 192 -12.89 11.30 31.46
CA ALA A 192 -12.33 11.19 30.12
C ALA A 192 -10.80 10.98 30.12
N VAL A 193 -10.05 11.52 31.09
CA VAL A 193 -8.59 11.29 31.15
C VAL A 193 -8.25 9.87 31.59
N SER A 194 -9.06 9.25 32.46
CA SER A 194 -8.95 7.83 32.82
C SER A 194 -9.34 6.91 31.65
N GLN A 195 -10.41 7.25 30.92
CA GLN A 195 -10.78 6.57 29.68
C GLN A 195 -9.62 6.62 28.66
N ILE A 196 -9.07 7.80 28.39
CA ILE A 196 -7.94 8.01 27.45
C ILE A 196 -6.68 7.23 27.90
N ALA A 197 -6.34 7.28 29.20
CA ALA A 197 -5.20 6.54 29.74
C ALA A 197 -5.37 5.03 29.54
N SER A 198 -6.57 4.50 29.81
CA SER A 198 -6.90 3.09 29.60
C SER A 198 -6.89 2.69 28.12
N LEU A 199 -7.55 3.44 27.25
CA LEU A 199 -7.60 3.17 25.81
C LEU A 199 -6.21 3.09 25.20
N TYR A 200 -5.30 4.03 25.51
CA TYR A 200 -3.93 3.95 25.01
C TYR A 200 -3.09 2.87 25.70
N ALA A 201 -3.40 2.46 26.94
CA ALA A 201 -2.77 1.30 27.56
C ALA A 201 -3.18 -0.01 26.86
N LEU A 202 -4.48 -0.21 26.61
CA LEU A 202 -5.03 -1.35 25.86
C LEU A 202 -4.44 -1.42 24.43
N LEU A 203 -4.39 -0.28 23.73
CA LEU A 203 -3.76 -0.20 22.41
C LEU A 203 -2.30 -0.67 22.46
N ASN A 204 -1.50 -0.10 23.35
CA ASN A 204 -0.08 -0.41 23.48
C ASN A 204 0.16 -1.89 23.84
N LEU A 205 -0.63 -2.47 24.75
CA LEU A 205 -0.60 -3.90 25.06
C LEU A 205 -0.85 -4.79 23.84
N GLY A 206 -1.68 -4.34 22.88
CA GLY A 206 -1.95 -5.05 21.64
C GLY A 206 -0.86 -4.94 20.55
N ILE A 207 0.08 -3.99 20.63
CA ILE A 207 1.08 -3.77 19.57
C ILE A 207 1.99 -4.99 19.43
N GLY A 208 2.00 -5.60 18.25
CA GLY A 208 2.81 -6.79 17.93
C GLY A 208 2.44 -8.09 18.66
N ASN A 209 1.47 -8.06 19.58
CA ASN A 209 1.08 -9.23 20.39
C ASN A 209 -0.38 -9.62 20.11
N ASP A 210 -0.61 -10.77 19.48
CA ASP A 210 -1.95 -11.23 19.10
C ASP A 210 -2.70 -11.93 20.24
N VAL A 211 -1.99 -12.54 21.19
CA VAL A 211 -2.59 -13.09 22.42
C VAL A 211 -3.23 -11.95 23.22
N ASN A 212 -2.55 -10.81 23.33
CA ASN A 212 -3.09 -9.62 23.98
C ASN A 212 -4.28 -9.02 23.21
N LYS A 213 -4.22 -8.91 21.87
CA LYS A 213 -5.37 -8.44 21.06
C LYS A 213 -6.61 -9.34 21.22
N ALA A 214 -6.42 -10.65 21.35
CA ALA A 214 -7.51 -11.58 21.63
C ALA A 214 -8.03 -11.38 23.06
N ALA A 215 -7.15 -11.32 24.07
CA ALA A 215 -7.53 -11.13 25.47
C ALA A 215 -8.27 -9.81 25.74
N ILE A 216 -7.86 -8.70 25.10
CA ILE A 216 -8.55 -7.40 25.18
C ILE A 216 -9.98 -7.49 24.62
N LEU A 217 -10.17 -8.21 23.51
CA LEU A 217 -11.50 -8.41 22.94
C LEU A 217 -12.36 -9.33 23.83
N GLN A 218 -11.80 -10.43 24.34
CA GLN A 218 -12.50 -11.35 25.26
C GLN A 218 -12.86 -10.70 26.60
N ALA A 219 -12.08 -9.71 27.06
CA ALA A 219 -12.38 -8.91 28.24
C ALA A 219 -13.52 -7.89 28.02
N GLY A 220 -14.13 -7.83 26.83
CA GLY A 220 -15.31 -7.00 26.55
C GLY A 220 -15.00 -5.58 26.06
N ALA A 221 -13.74 -5.23 25.78
CA ALA A 221 -13.33 -3.87 25.42
C ALA A 221 -14.15 -3.27 24.25
N VAL A 222 -14.51 -4.10 23.26
CA VAL A 222 -15.33 -3.69 22.10
C VAL A 222 -16.71 -3.18 22.54
N HIS A 223 -17.34 -3.81 23.52
CA HIS A 223 -18.65 -3.39 24.03
C HIS A 223 -18.56 -2.07 24.82
N ASN A 224 -17.58 -1.96 25.73
CA ASN A 224 -17.39 -0.74 26.52
C ASN A 224 -17.03 0.47 25.64
N MET A 225 -16.21 0.29 24.60
CA MET A 225 -15.93 1.36 23.62
C MET A 225 -17.17 1.82 22.85
N LEU A 226 -18.06 0.90 22.47
CA LEU A 226 -19.32 1.24 21.79
C LEU A 226 -20.30 1.94 22.73
N LYS A 227 -20.42 1.49 23.98
CA LYS A 227 -21.21 2.14 25.03
C LYS A 227 -20.82 3.61 25.24
N LEU A 228 -19.52 3.94 25.14
CA LEU A 228 -19.04 5.34 25.17
C LEU A 228 -19.49 6.13 23.93
N ILE A 229 -19.39 5.55 22.73
CA ILE A 229 -19.82 6.16 21.45
C ILE A 229 -21.33 6.41 21.40
N GLU A 230 -22.12 5.49 21.96
CA GLU A 230 -23.59 5.49 21.94
C GLU A 230 -24.21 6.26 23.12
N SER A 231 -23.38 6.81 24.01
CA SER A 231 -23.85 7.60 25.15
C SER A 231 -24.51 8.92 24.69
N PRO A 232 -25.53 9.44 25.42
CA PRO A 232 -26.35 10.56 24.96
C PRO A 232 -25.61 11.91 24.93
N ASN A 233 -24.48 12.02 25.62
CA ASN A 233 -23.54 13.11 25.49
C ASN A 233 -22.38 12.61 24.61
N PRO A 234 -22.04 13.26 23.49
CA PRO A 234 -20.95 12.78 22.64
C PRO A 234 -19.63 12.78 23.44
N PRO A 235 -18.84 11.69 23.42
CA PRO A 235 -17.58 11.61 24.14
C PRO A 235 -16.57 12.65 23.62
N ASP A 236 -15.62 13.04 24.48
CA ASP A 236 -14.54 13.96 24.11
C ASP A 236 -13.87 13.52 22.79
N PRO A 237 -13.53 14.44 21.87
CA PRO A 237 -12.81 14.10 20.64
C PRO A 237 -11.62 13.17 20.89
N SER A 238 -10.82 13.43 21.92
CA SER A 238 -9.64 12.64 22.30
C SER A 238 -9.98 11.22 22.73
N VAL A 239 -11.14 11.01 23.39
CA VAL A 239 -11.68 9.67 23.69
C VAL A 239 -12.09 8.98 22.40
N SER A 240 -12.79 9.67 21.50
CA SER A 240 -13.20 9.15 20.20
C SER A 240 -11.99 8.70 19.35
N GLU A 241 -10.92 9.51 19.30
CA GLU A 241 -9.68 9.16 18.60
C GLU A 241 -8.97 7.96 19.22
N ALA A 242 -8.91 7.87 20.55
CA ALA A 242 -8.35 6.71 21.24
C ALA A 242 -9.17 5.43 21.03
N ILE A 243 -10.49 5.51 20.89
CA ILE A 243 -11.36 4.38 20.50
C ILE A 243 -11.10 3.96 19.04
N ILE A 244 -11.00 4.91 18.11
CA ILE A 244 -10.68 4.63 16.69
C ILE A 244 -9.33 3.91 16.58
N ALA A 245 -8.32 4.37 17.31
CA ALA A 245 -7.00 3.75 17.36
C ALA A 245 -7.05 2.31 17.92
N ASN A 246 -7.91 2.05 18.93
CA ASN A 246 -8.16 0.69 19.42
C ASN A 246 -8.86 -0.20 18.39
N PHE A 247 -9.86 0.29 17.65
CA PHE A 247 -10.46 -0.49 16.57
C PHE A 247 -9.46 -0.80 15.46
N LEU A 248 -8.53 0.12 15.13
CA LEU A 248 -7.41 -0.16 14.24
C LEU A 248 -6.49 -1.26 14.79
N GLY A 249 -6.02 -1.12 16.03
CA GLY A 249 -5.11 -2.08 16.67
C GLY A 249 -5.70 -3.48 16.84
N LEU A 250 -6.96 -3.58 17.25
CA LEU A 250 -7.65 -4.86 17.48
C LEU A 250 -8.10 -5.53 16.17
N SER A 251 -8.50 -4.77 15.15
CA SER A 251 -8.89 -5.33 13.84
C SER A 251 -7.73 -5.90 13.02
N ALA A 252 -6.48 -5.60 13.40
CA ALA A 252 -5.29 -6.19 12.78
C ALA A 252 -5.30 -7.72 12.85
N LEU A 253 -5.74 -8.30 13.98
CA LEU A 253 -5.87 -9.75 14.18
C LEU A 253 -7.09 -10.30 13.42
N ASP A 254 -6.95 -11.44 12.72
CA ASP A 254 -8.01 -12.02 11.89
C ASP A 254 -9.21 -12.55 12.70
N SER A 255 -8.98 -13.20 13.84
CA SER A 255 -10.07 -13.71 14.69
C SER A 255 -10.93 -12.60 15.31
N ASN A 256 -10.39 -11.39 15.44
CA ASN A 256 -11.12 -10.22 15.95
C ASN A 256 -12.05 -9.59 14.89
N LYS A 257 -11.72 -9.72 13.59
CA LYS A 257 -12.47 -9.09 12.48
C LYS A 257 -13.97 -9.39 12.46
N PRO A 258 -14.46 -10.66 12.57
CA PRO A 258 -15.90 -10.93 12.60
C PRO A 258 -16.63 -10.27 13.76
N ILE A 259 -16.01 -10.25 14.95
CA ILE A 259 -16.65 -9.76 16.19
C ILE A 259 -16.73 -8.23 16.19
N ILE A 260 -15.67 -7.54 15.74
CA ILE A 260 -15.67 -6.07 15.60
C ILE A 260 -16.56 -5.62 14.43
N GLY A 261 -16.69 -6.44 13.38
CA GLY A 261 -17.59 -6.14 12.26
C GLY A 261 -19.06 -6.18 12.69
N ALA A 262 -19.46 -7.25 13.38
CA ALA A 262 -20.84 -7.47 13.82
C ALA A 262 -21.27 -6.63 15.05
N SER A 263 -20.35 -5.91 15.70
CA SER A 263 -20.67 -5.16 16.93
C SER A 263 -21.25 -3.76 16.71
N GLY A 264 -21.25 -3.23 15.47
CA GLY A 264 -21.67 -1.85 15.19
C GLY A 264 -20.52 -0.83 15.08
N ALA A 265 -19.27 -1.27 15.24
CA ALA A 265 -18.10 -0.39 15.07
C ALA A 265 -17.98 0.18 13.63
N ILE A 266 -18.44 -0.55 12.60
CA ILE A 266 -18.38 -0.11 11.20
C ILE A 266 -19.17 1.20 10.98
N PRO A 267 -20.48 1.30 11.32
CA PRO A 267 -21.23 2.56 11.30
C PRO A 267 -20.54 3.75 12.01
N PHE A 268 -19.90 3.53 13.15
CA PHE A 268 -19.14 4.59 13.84
C PHE A 268 -17.92 5.05 13.03
N LEU A 269 -17.07 4.12 12.56
CA LEU A 269 -15.90 4.44 11.75
C LEU A 269 -16.28 5.16 10.45
N VAL A 270 -17.40 4.79 9.83
CA VAL A 270 -17.95 5.45 8.64
C VAL A 270 -18.44 6.88 8.95
N ARG A 271 -19.04 7.11 10.12
CA ARG A 271 -19.45 8.45 10.58
C ARG A 271 -18.23 9.37 10.75
N THR A 272 -17.17 8.88 11.40
CA THR A 272 -15.90 9.63 11.57
C THR A 272 -15.30 10.08 10.24
N LEU A 273 -15.33 9.23 9.20
CA LEU A 273 -14.85 9.62 7.87
C LEU A 273 -15.70 10.72 7.21
N LYS A 274 -17.02 10.66 7.39
CA LYS A 274 -17.99 11.57 6.76
C LYS A 274 -18.07 12.94 7.43
N ASN A 275 -17.86 13.02 8.74
CA ASN A 275 -17.99 14.26 9.50
C ASN A 275 -17.06 15.35 8.92
N SER A 276 -17.63 16.42 8.38
CA SER A 276 -16.90 17.57 7.81
C SER A 276 -16.10 18.34 8.84
N ASP A 277 -16.51 18.25 10.10
CA ASP A 277 -16.17 19.24 11.11
C ASP A 277 -14.78 18.99 11.71
N ASN A 278 -14.12 20.08 12.12
CA ASN A 278 -12.76 20.06 12.67
C ASN A 278 -12.63 19.34 14.04
N ALA A 279 -13.69 18.67 14.50
CA ALA A 279 -13.73 17.89 15.74
C ALA A 279 -13.05 16.51 15.62
N SER A 280 -12.66 16.07 14.42
CA SER A 280 -11.87 14.86 14.21
C SER A 280 -10.59 15.18 13.44
N SER A 281 -9.43 14.78 13.96
CA SER A 281 -8.16 15.05 13.31
C SER A 281 -8.00 14.28 11.99
N CYS A 282 -7.09 14.74 11.13
CA CYS A 282 -6.70 14.00 9.94
C CYS A 282 -6.20 12.59 10.28
N GLN A 283 -5.51 12.42 11.42
CA GLN A 283 -5.02 11.13 11.89
C GLN A 283 -6.18 10.18 12.21
N ALA A 284 -7.19 10.65 12.95
CA ALA A 284 -8.38 9.85 13.27
C ALA A 284 -9.14 9.39 12.03
N LYS A 285 -9.22 10.23 10.98
CA LYS A 285 -9.79 9.83 9.69
C LYS A 285 -8.93 8.79 8.96
N GLN A 286 -7.61 8.96 8.94
CA GLN A 286 -6.72 7.95 8.38
C GLN A 286 -6.82 6.61 9.14
N ASP A 287 -6.88 6.63 10.47
CA ASP A 287 -6.97 5.42 11.30
C ASP A 287 -8.34 4.73 11.19
N ALA A 288 -9.43 5.48 11.07
CA ALA A 288 -10.74 4.92 10.74
C ALA A 288 -10.73 4.24 9.36
N LEU A 289 -10.06 4.83 8.37
CA LEU A 289 -9.91 4.25 7.03
C LEU A 289 -9.00 3.01 7.04
N ARG A 290 -7.95 3.00 7.87
CA ARG A 290 -7.08 1.81 8.10
C ARG A 290 -7.86 0.69 8.79
N ALA A 291 -8.70 1.00 9.78
CA ALA A 291 -9.54 0.03 10.50
C ALA A 291 -10.62 -0.57 9.58
N LEU A 292 -11.32 0.26 8.80
CA LEU A 292 -12.30 -0.21 7.81
C LEU A 292 -11.65 -1.10 6.73
N TYR A 293 -10.41 -0.82 6.32
CA TYR A 293 -9.64 -1.73 5.48
C TYR A 293 -9.44 -3.09 6.16
N ASN A 294 -8.90 -3.13 7.39
CA ASN A 294 -8.70 -4.38 8.13
C ASN A 294 -10.02 -5.18 8.25
N LEU A 295 -11.12 -4.53 8.62
CA LEU A 295 -12.42 -5.17 8.78
C LEU A 295 -13.00 -5.69 7.45
N SER A 296 -12.80 -4.97 6.35
CA SER A 296 -13.30 -5.36 5.01
C SER A 296 -12.64 -6.61 4.43
N ILE A 297 -11.48 -7.04 4.94
CA ILE A 297 -10.80 -8.26 4.51
C ILE A 297 -11.65 -9.51 4.81
N PHE A 298 -12.45 -9.47 5.89
CA PHE A 298 -13.35 -10.57 6.23
C PHE A 298 -14.69 -10.44 5.46
N PRO A 299 -15.03 -11.35 4.53
CA PRO A 299 -16.11 -11.09 3.57
C PRO A 299 -17.50 -10.85 4.18
N SER A 300 -17.82 -11.49 5.32
CA SER A 300 -19.11 -11.29 6.00
C SER A 300 -19.27 -9.88 6.56
N ASN A 301 -18.18 -9.18 6.87
CA ASN A 301 -18.24 -7.79 7.34
C ASN A 301 -18.70 -6.81 6.24
N ILE A 302 -18.70 -7.24 4.97
CA ILE A 302 -19.11 -6.40 3.86
C ILE A 302 -20.61 -6.09 3.94
N SER A 303 -21.46 -6.95 4.54
CA SER A 303 -22.89 -6.60 4.74
C SER A 303 -23.05 -5.34 5.60
N PHE A 304 -22.38 -5.30 6.75
CA PHE A 304 -22.38 -4.14 7.66
C PHE A 304 -21.75 -2.88 7.05
N ILE A 305 -20.86 -3.03 6.06
CA ILE A 305 -20.35 -1.91 5.26
C ILE A 305 -21.43 -1.39 4.30
N LEU A 306 -22.20 -2.29 3.66
CA LEU A 306 -23.25 -1.95 2.69
C LEU A 306 -24.53 -1.42 3.33
N GLU A 307 -24.76 -1.68 4.62
CA GLU A 307 -25.76 -1.02 5.45
C GLU A 307 -25.45 0.47 5.70
N THR A 308 -24.30 0.96 5.23
CA THR A 308 -23.91 2.38 5.25
C THR A 308 -23.64 2.89 3.83
N ASP A 309 -23.90 4.17 3.57
CA ASP A 309 -23.46 4.83 2.33
C ASP A 309 -21.95 5.13 2.32
N LEU A 310 -21.10 4.16 2.70
CA LEU A 310 -19.64 4.23 2.54
C LEU A 310 -19.23 4.14 1.06
N ILE A 311 -19.91 3.31 0.26
CA ILE A 311 -19.58 3.10 -1.16
C ILE A 311 -19.80 4.38 -2.00
N PRO A 312 -20.94 5.10 -1.90
CA PRO A 312 -21.12 6.39 -2.58
C PRO A 312 -20.15 7.46 -2.08
N PHE A 313 -19.86 7.49 -0.78
CA PHE A 313 -18.88 8.41 -0.20
C PHE A 313 -17.49 8.17 -0.80
N PHE A 314 -16.99 6.93 -0.78
CA PHE A 314 -15.70 6.54 -1.34
C PHE A 314 -15.54 6.88 -2.82
N LEU A 315 -16.52 6.58 -3.67
CA LEU A 315 -16.45 6.93 -5.09
C LEU A 315 -16.43 8.46 -5.31
N ASN A 316 -17.07 9.23 -4.41
CA ASN A 316 -17.00 10.70 -4.42
C ASN A 316 -15.74 11.27 -3.77
N SER A 317 -15.02 10.52 -2.92
CA SER A 317 -13.72 10.91 -2.37
C SER A 317 -12.53 10.59 -3.29
N LEU A 318 -12.69 9.67 -4.27
CA LEU A 318 -11.64 9.37 -5.25
C LEU A 318 -11.21 10.63 -6.01
N GLY A 319 -9.89 10.84 -6.07
CA GLY A 319 -9.24 12.06 -6.57
C GLY A 319 -8.29 12.68 -5.54
N ASP A 320 -8.52 12.46 -4.24
CA ASP A 320 -7.54 12.75 -3.18
C ASP A 320 -6.51 11.60 -3.10
N MET A 321 -5.24 11.88 -3.45
CA MET A 321 -4.21 10.86 -3.51
C MET A 321 -3.75 10.32 -2.13
N GLU A 322 -3.99 11.04 -1.03
CA GLU A 322 -3.62 10.55 0.31
C GLU A 322 -4.48 9.35 0.75
N VAL A 323 -5.75 9.33 0.32
CA VAL A 323 -6.73 8.29 0.69
C VAL A 323 -7.14 7.38 -0.46
N SER A 324 -7.01 7.79 -1.72
CA SER A 324 -7.57 7.03 -2.87
C SER A 324 -7.03 5.61 -2.98
N GLU A 325 -5.73 5.37 -2.72
CA GLU A 325 -5.18 4.00 -2.78
C GLU A 325 -5.83 3.07 -1.72
N ARG A 326 -6.09 3.60 -0.52
CA ARG A 326 -6.73 2.85 0.57
C ARG A 326 -8.22 2.64 0.31
N ILE A 327 -8.90 3.64 -0.26
CA ILE A 327 -10.29 3.54 -0.72
C ILE A 327 -10.42 2.43 -1.78
N LEU A 328 -9.56 2.43 -2.81
CA LEU A 328 -9.55 1.39 -3.84
C LEU A 328 -9.19 0.01 -3.27
N ALA A 329 -8.43 -0.08 -2.16
CA ALA A 329 -8.16 -1.34 -1.48
C ALA A 329 -9.42 -1.89 -0.78
N ILE A 330 -10.23 -1.02 -0.13
CA ILE A 330 -11.51 -1.42 0.46
C ILE A 330 -12.50 -1.82 -0.64
N LEU A 331 -12.62 -1.02 -1.71
CA LEU A 331 -13.49 -1.35 -2.85
C LEU A 331 -13.08 -2.66 -3.55
N SER A 332 -11.79 -3.01 -3.56
CA SER A 332 -11.29 -4.32 -4.02
C SER A 332 -11.82 -5.47 -3.18
N ASN A 333 -11.89 -5.31 -1.85
CA ASN A 333 -12.51 -6.31 -0.97
C ASN A 333 -14.03 -6.38 -1.20
N VAL A 334 -14.70 -5.23 -1.34
CA VAL A 334 -16.16 -5.13 -1.56
C VAL A 334 -16.62 -5.87 -2.83
N VAL A 335 -15.89 -5.80 -3.95
CA VAL A 335 -16.29 -6.54 -5.18
C VAL A 335 -16.14 -8.06 -5.08
N SER A 336 -15.50 -8.61 -4.04
CA SER A 336 -15.36 -10.05 -3.88
C SER A 336 -16.73 -10.75 -3.75
N VAL A 337 -17.66 -10.15 -2.99
CA VAL A 337 -19.03 -10.62 -2.75
C VAL A 337 -20.04 -10.07 -3.78
N PRO A 338 -21.11 -10.81 -4.13
CA PRO A 338 -22.10 -10.36 -5.11
C PRO A 338 -22.82 -9.05 -4.74
N GLU A 339 -23.09 -8.84 -3.46
CA GLU A 339 -23.84 -7.71 -2.93
C GLU A 339 -23.04 -6.41 -3.08
N GLY A 340 -21.73 -6.47 -2.79
CA GLY A 340 -20.80 -5.35 -2.96
C GLY A 340 -20.58 -4.97 -4.42
N ARG A 341 -20.63 -5.92 -5.36
CA ARG A 341 -20.67 -5.60 -6.79
C ARG A 341 -21.93 -4.84 -7.16
N LYS A 342 -23.11 -5.35 -6.80
CA LYS A 342 -24.41 -4.66 -7.05
C LYS A 342 -24.41 -3.25 -6.47
N ALA A 343 -23.88 -3.07 -5.25
CA ALA A 343 -23.79 -1.77 -4.60
C ALA A 343 -22.92 -0.79 -5.40
N ILE A 344 -21.73 -1.21 -5.87
CA ILE A 344 -20.87 -0.37 -6.71
C ILE A 344 -21.55 -0.03 -8.05
N SER A 345 -22.19 -1.00 -8.72
CA SER A 345 -22.92 -0.75 -9.98
C SER A 345 -24.14 0.16 -9.82
N SER A 346 -24.73 0.22 -8.63
CA SER A 346 -25.86 1.11 -8.34
C SER A 346 -25.47 2.57 -8.12
N VAL A 347 -24.18 2.88 -7.87
CA VAL A 347 -23.71 4.25 -7.70
C VAL A 347 -23.54 4.92 -9.07
N LYS A 348 -24.21 6.05 -9.26
CA LYS A 348 -24.09 6.86 -10.47
C LYS A 348 -22.62 7.22 -10.73
N ASP A 349 -22.22 7.15 -12.00
CA ASP A 349 -20.87 7.48 -12.49
C ASP A 349 -19.72 6.61 -11.91
N ALA A 350 -20.03 5.50 -11.22
CA ALA A 350 -19.02 4.59 -10.64
C ALA A 350 -18.02 4.04 -11.66
N PHE A 351 -18.49 3.57 -12.82
CA PHE A 351 -17.59 3.06 -13.87
C PHE A 351 -16.71 4.18 -14.49
N PRO A 352 -17.23 5.37 -14.88
CA PRO A 352 -16.40 6.51 -15.24
C PRO A 352 -15.33 6.89 -14.20
N ILE A 353 -15.65 6.84 -12.91
CA ILE A 353 -14.69 7.13 -11.82
C ILE A 353 -13.61 6.03 -11.72
N LEU A 354 -13.99 4.76 -11.82
CA LEU A 354 -13.05 3.62 -11.76
C LEU A 354 -12.19 3.50 -13.03
N VAL A 355 -12.69 3.95 -14.19
CA VAL A 355 -11.95 4.01 -15.45
C VAL A 355 -10.97 5.20 -15.46
N ASP A 356 -11.35 6.37 -14.92
CA ASP A 356 -10.41 7.49 -14.71
C ASP A 356 -9.21 7.07 -13.84
N ALA A 357 -9.46 6.27 -12.79
CA ALA A 357 -8.42 5.72 -11.92
C ALA A 357 -7.45 4.72 -12.60
N LEU A 358 -7.75 4.25 -13.84
CA LEU A 358 -6.77 3.52 -14.65
C LEU A 358 -5.74 4.45 -15.29
N ASN A 359 -6.07 5.72 -15.52
CA ASN A 359 -5.22 6.68 -16.24
C ASN A 359 -4.29 7.48 -15.30
N TRP A 360 -4.31 7.18 -14.00
CA TRP A 360 -3.46 7.79 -12.97
C TRP A 360 -2.03 7.24 -13.04
N ASN A 361 -1.32 7.56 -14.13
CA ASN A 361 -0.01 6.99 -14.49
C ASN A 361 1.12 7.24 -13.48
N ASP A 362 0.95 8.18 -12.55
CA ASP A 362 1.86 8.47 -11.44
C ASP A 362 1.51 7.71 -10.13
N SER A 363 0.33 7.08 -10.06
CA SER A 363 -0.13 6.29 -8.91
C SER A 363 -0.40 4.83 -9.33
N PRO A 364 0.65 4.03 -9.59
CA PRO A 364 0.50 2.62 -9.99
C PRO A 364 -0.23 1.77 -8.93
N GLY A 365 -0.08 2.14 -7.64
CA GLY A 365 -0.82 1.52 -6.54
C GLY A 365 -2.34 1.70 -6.65
N CYS A 366 -2.83 2.79 -7.24
CA CYS A 366 -4.23 2.98 -7.59
C CYS A 366 -4.61 2.21 -8.87
N GLN A 367 -3.82 2.34 -9.95
CA GLN A 367 -4.08 1.64 -11.22
C GLN A 367 -4.24 0.12 -11.05
N GLU A 368 -3.40 -0.50 -10.22
CA GLU A 368 -3.47 -1.93 -9.93
C GLU A 368 -4.76 -2.33 -9.21
N LYS A 369 -5.28 -1.50 -8.30
CA LYS A 369 -6.51 -1.77 -7.54
C LYS A 369 -7.76 -1.48 -8.37
N ALA A 370 -7.78 -0.37 -9.12
CA ALA A 370 -8.84 -0.05 -10.07
C ALA A 370 -8.96 -1.13 -11.17
N SER A 371 -7.84 -1.60 -11.73
CA SER A 371 -7.85 -2.70 -12.71
C SER A 371 -8.24 -4.05 -12.09
N TYR A 372 -7.98 -4.30 -10.80
CA TYR A 372 -8.52 -5.46 -10.09
C TYR A 372 -10.04 -5.37 -9.94
N ILE A 373 -10.56 -4.22 -9.48
CA ILE A 373 -12.00 -3.96 -9.33
C ILE A 373 -12.71 -4.21 -10.67
N LEU A 374 -12.28 -3.55 -11.74
CA LEU A 374 -12.89 -3.68 -13.07
C LEU A 374 -12.75 -5.10 -13.66
N MET A 375 -11.67 -5.83 -13.34
CA MET A 375 -11.54 -7.26 -13.71
C MET A 375 -12.56 -8.14 -12.99
N VAL A 376 -12.79 -7.93 -11.70
CA VAL A 376 -13.78 -8.69 -10.92
C VAL A 376 -15.20 -8.33 -11.36
N MET A 377 -15.49 -7.06 -11.63
CA MET A 377 -16.77 -6.61 -12.20
C MET A 377 -17.00 -7.26 -13.57
N ALA A 378 -16.07 -7.11 -14.52
CA ALA A 378 -16.21 -7.70 -15.84
C ALA A 378 -16.41 -9.23 -15.78
N HIS A 379 -15.66 -9.96 -14.93
CA HIS A 379 -15.80 -11.41 -14.84
C HIS A 379 -17.07 -11.87 -14.11
N LYS A 380 -17.53 -11.16 -13.07
CA LYS A 380 -18.59 -11.64 -12.15
C LYS A 380 -19.90 -10.84 -12.21
N ALA A 381 -20.01 -9.82 -13.07
CA ALA A 381 -21.21 -9.00 -13.25
C ALA A 381 -21.40 -8.66 -14.74
N PHE A 382 -21.96 -9.61 -15.50
CA PHE A 382 -22.07 -9.52 -16.96
C PHE A 382 -22.93 -8.33 -17.45
N GLY A 383 -23.98 -7.95 -16.72
CA GLY A 383 -24.83 -6.81 -17.07
C GLY A 383 -24.08 -5.47 -17.10
N ASP A 384 -23.07 -5.32 -16.24
CA ASP A 384 -22.29 -4.09 -16.11
C ASP A 384 -21.28 -3.90 -17.26
N ARG A 385 -21.04 -4.94 -18.08
CA ARG A 385 -20.04 -4.90 -19.17
C ARG A 385 -20.34 -3.79 -20.18
N GLN A 386 -21.61 -3.54 -20.48
CA GLN A 386 -21.99 -2.49 -21.43
C GLN A 386 -21.72 -1.10 -20.83
N ALA A 387 -22.13 -0.85 -19.59
CA ALA A 387 -21.86 0.40 -18.88
C ALA A 387 -20.34 0.67 -18.70
N MET A 388 -19.53 -0.38 -18.48
CA MET A 388 -18.07 -0.26 -18.48
C MET A 388 -17.49 0.10 -19.86
N ILE A 389 -18.04 -0.44 -20.96
CA ILE A 389 -17.62 -0.08 -22.32
C ILE A 389 -17.99 1.38 -22.63
N GLU A 390 -19.20 1.81 -22.26
CA GLU A 390 -19.70 3.18 -22.43
C GLU A 390 -18.93 4.20 -21.58
N ALA A 391 -18.45 3.79 -20.40
CA ALA A 391 -17.51 4.54 -19.57
C ALA A 391 -16.08 4.65 -20.16
N GLY A 392 -15.84 4.15 -21.39
CA GLY A 392 -14.57 4.27 -22.10
C GLY A 392 -13.52 3.23 -21.71
N MET A 393 -13.87 2.20 -20.92
CA MET A 393 -12.90 1.25 -20.35
C MET A 393 -12.00 0.58 -21.39
N VAL A 394 -12.48 0.32 -22.61
CA VAL A 394 -11.68 -0.31 -23.67
C VAL A 394 -10.46 0.55 -24.04
N SER A 395 -10.59 1.88 -24.07
CA SER A 395 -9.47 2.79 -24.40
C SER A 395 -8.44 2.82 -23.26
N ALA A 396 -8.90 3.05 -22.04
CA ALA A 396 -8.05 3.07 -20.84
C ALA A 396 -7.29 1.76 -20.63
N LEU A 397 -7.89 0.60 -20.94
CA LEU A 397 -7.22 -0.69 -20.87
C LEU A 397 -6.16 -0.90 -21.96
N LEU A 398 -6.32 -0.28 -23.14
CA LEU A 398 -5.28 -0.31 -24.18
C LEU A 398 -4.07 0.54 -23.78
N GLU A 399 -4.29 1.75 -23.27
CA GLU A 399 -3.23 2.58 -22.68
C GLU A 399 -2.54 1.85 -21.52
N LEU A 400 -3.30 1.30 -20.57
CA LEU A 400 -2.77 0.58 -19.41
C LEU A 400 -2.02 -0.72 -19.78
N THR A 401 -2.32 -1.32 -20.94
CA THR A 401 -1.54 -2.47 -21.46
C THR A 401 -0.16 -2.05 -21.97
N LEU A 402 0.04 -0.78 -22.31
CA LEU A 402 1.30 -0.23 -22.82
C LEU A 402 2.08 0.54 -21.74
N LEU A 403 1.41 1.40 -20.97
CA LEU A 403 2.03 2.27 -19.96
C LEU A 403 1.98 1.69 -18.52
N GLY A 404 1.00 0.84 -18.21
CA GLY A 404 0.74 0.37 -16.83
C GLY A 404 1.85 -0.48 -16.21
N SER A 405 1.71 -0.78 -14.91
CA SER A 405 2.61 -1.73 -14.21
C SER A 405 2.54 -3.15 -14.79
N THR A 406 3.53 -3.99 -14.53
CA THR A 406 3.53 -5.40 -14.98
C THR A 406 2.37 -6.25 -14.43
N LEU A 407 1.70 -5.80 -13.37
CA LEU A 407 0.47 -6.42 -12.85
C LEU A 407 -0.77 -5.82 -13.51
N ALA A 408 -0.82 -4.49 -13.67
CA ALA A 408 -1.89 -3.80 -14.37
C ALA A 408 -2.01 -4.22 -15.85
N GLN A 409 -0.89 -4.33 -16.57
CA GLN A 409 -0.82 -4.81 -17.97
C GLN A 409 -1.41 -6.24 -18.12
N LYS A 410 -1.10 -7.14 -17.19
CA LYS A 410 -1.64 -8.51 -17.17
C LYS A 410 -3.15 -8.53 -16.90
N ARG A 411 -3.63 -7.72 -15.95
CA ARG A 411 -5.07 -7.54 -15.69
C ARG A 411 -5.78 -6.95 -16.91
N ALA A 412 -5.22 -5.91 -17.52
CA ALA A 412 -5.81 -5.23 -18.66
C ALA A 412 -5.96 -6.14 -19.89
N SER A 413 -4.90 -6.90 -20.22
CA SER A 413 -4.93 -7.93 -21.26
C SER A 413 -6.07 -8.93 -21.05
N ARG A 414 -6.24 -9.43 -19.82
CA ARG A 414 -7.29 -10.40 -19.47
C ARG A 414 -8.69 -9.81 -19.52
N ILE A 415 -8.88 -8.54 -19.15
CA ILE A 415 -10.18 -7.86 -19.28
C ILE A 415 -10.53 -7.68 -20.76
N LEU A 416 -9.58 -7.22 -21.59
CA LEU A 416 -9.78 -7.04 -23.03
C LEU A 416 -10.14 -8.36 -23.73
N GLU A 417 -9.52 -9.48 -23.33
CA GLU A 417 -9.91 -10.83 -23.76
C GLU A 417 -11.37 -11.15 -23.37
N CYS A 418 -11.75 -10.96 -22.10
CA CYS A 418 -13.12 -11.18 -21.63
C CYS A 418 -14.17 -10.36 -22.40
N LEU A 419 -13.88 -9.10 -22.75
CA LEU A 419 -14.77 -8.25 -23.55
C LEU A 419 -14.87 -8.68 -25.03
N ARG A 420 -13.79 -9.21 -25.60
CA ARG A 420 -13.78 -9.71 -26.99
C ARG A 420 -14.64 -10.97 -27.16
N VAL A 421 -14.56 -11.90 -26.21
CA VAL A 421 -15.31 -13.18 -26.26
C VAL A 421 -16.82 -12.95 -26.31
N ASP A 422 -17.35 -11.97 -25.57
CA ASP A 422 -18.79 -11.68 -25.57
C ASP A 422 -19.27 -11.05 -26.88
N LYS A 423 -18.46 -10.21 -27.54
CA LYS A 423 -18.76 -9.75 -28.90
C LYS A 423 -18.84 -10.93 -29.87
N GLY A 424 -17.91 -11.89 -29.77
CA GLY A 424 -17.96 -13.13 -30.55
C GLY A 424 -19.24 -13.95 -30.31
N LYS A 425 -19.68 -14.07 -29.06
CA LYS A 425 -20.93 -14.78 -28.69
C LYS A 425 -22.19 -14.07 -29.19
N GLN A 426 -22.29 -12.75 -29.04
CA GLN A 426 -23.45 -11.99 -29.52
C GLN A 426 -23.52 -11.96 -31.06
N VAL A 427 -22.37 -11.89 -31.74
CA VAL A 427 -22.31 -12.05 -33.21
C VAL A 427 -22.75 -13.46 -33.61
N SER A 428 -22.25 -14.51 -32.96
CA SER A 428 -22.66 -15.90 -33.24
C SER A 428 -24.19 -16.10 -33.06
N GLN A 429 -24.77 -15.58 -31.98
CA GLN A 429 -26.22 -15.68 -31.75
C GLN A 429 -27.03 -14.88 -32.78
N SER A 430 -26.63 -13.65 -33.13
CA SER A 430 -27.33 -12.84 -34.13
C SER A 430 -27.22 -13.39 -35.55
N PHE A 431 -26.12 -14.07 -35.91
CA PHE A 431 -26.03 -14.81 -37.17
C PHE A 431 -26.86 -16.10 -37.16
N SER A 432 -26.94 -16.83 -36.03
CA SER A 432 -27.77 -18.04 -35.94
C SER A 432 -29.27 -17.80 -36.18
N GLY A 433 -29.73 -16.56 -35.97
CA GLY A 433 -31.10 -16.12 -36.26
C GLY A 433 -31.36 -15.70 -37.72
N ARG A 434 -30.35 -15.67 -38.60
CA ARG A 434 -30.50 -15.34 -40.03
C ARG A 434 -29.82 -16.36 -40.94
N SER A 435 -30.42 -17.54 -41.05
CA SER A 435 -30.11 -18.47 -42.13
C SER A 435 -30.67 -17.96 -43.46
N MET A 436 -29.83 -17.29 -44.25
CA MET A 436 -29.80 -17.46 -45.70
C MET A 436 -28.38 -17.21 -46.22
N GLY A 437 -27.93 -18.04 -47.18
CA GLY A 437 -26.52 -18.20 -47.49
C GLY A 437 -25.93 -17.12 -48.40
N ALA A 438 -24.77 -16.60 -48.00
CA ALA A 438 -23.82 -15.92 -48.88
C ALA A 438 -22.39 -16.25 -48.43
N ALA A 439 -21.75 -17.24 -49.09
CA ALA A 439 -20.36 -17.59 -48.81
C ALA A 439 -19.43 -16.57 -49.49
N VAL A 440 -18.96 -15.58 -48.73
CA VAL A 440 -17.99 -14.57 -49.22
C VAL A 440 -16.58 -14.99 -48.81
N SER A 441 -15.90 -15.70 -49.71
CA SER A 441 -14.47 -16.01 -49.57
C SER A 441 -13.62 -14.74 -49.62
N ALA A 442 -12.55 -14.69 -48.82
CA ALA A 442 -11.61 -13.57 -48.85
C ALA A 442 -10.82 -13.50 -50.17
N PRO A 443 -10.53 -12.30 -50.71
CA PRO A 443 -9.72 -12.16 -51.93
C PRO A 443 -8.25 -12.44 -51.63
N ILE A 444 -7.69 -13.48 -52.27
CA ILE A 444 -6.26 -13.75 -52.26
C ILE A 444 -5.61 -12.97 -53.41
N CYS A 445 -5.04 -11.81 -53.11
CA CYS A 445 -4.16 -11.11 -54.06
C CYS A 445 -2.76 -11.72 -54.01
N GLY A 446 -2.51 -12.70 -54.88
CA GLY A 446 -1.20 -13.33 -55.03
C GLY A 446 -0.19 -12.44 -55.75
N SER A 447 1.10 -12.64 -55.44
CA SER A 447 2.22 -11.98 -56.12
C SER A 447 2.24 -12.27 -57.63
N SER A 448 2.67 -11.32 -58.44
CA SER A 448 3.06 -11.56 -59.83
C SER A 448 4.22 -10.66 -60.22
N SER A 449 5.33 -11.28 -60.62
CA SER A 449 6.56 -10.64 -61.05
C SER A 449 6.67 -10.59 -62.57
N SER A 450 6.95 -9.41 -63.13
CA SER A 450 7.32 -9.26 -64.55
C SER A 450 8.50 -8.29 -64.67
N SER A 451 9.57 -8.74 -65.33
CA SER A 451 10.86 -8.05 -65.40
C SER A 451 11.07 -7.31 -66.72
N SER A 452 11.43 -6.03 -66.66
CA SER A 452 12.12 -5.32 -67.76
C SER A 452 12.80 -4.05 -67.29
N ASN A 453 14.11 -3.95 -67.56
CA ASN A 453 14.95 -2.74 -67.52
C ASN A 453 15.68 -2.69 -68.89
N PRO A 454 16.12 -1.54 -69.45
CA PRO A 454 17.05 -0.64 -68.73
C PRO A 454 16.95 0.89 -69.02
N ASN A 455 17.66 1.66 -68.19
CA ASN A 455 18.32 2.96 -68.44
C ASN A 455 17.65 4.04 -69.32
N VAL A 456 17.13 5.09 -68.66
CA VAL A 456 17.63 6.48 -68.78
C VAL A 456 17.63 7.09 -67.36
N GLY A 457 18.57 7.99 -67.01
CA GLY A 457 18.71 8.52 -65.65
C GLY A 457 18.54 10.04 -65.51
N SER A 458 17.86 10.45 -64.43
CA SER A 458 17.89 11.74 -63.72
C SER A 458 17.27 11.46 -62.34
N LYS A 459 18.02 11.50 -61.23
CA LYS A 459 18.52 12.65 -60.46
C LYS A 459 17.44 13.31 -59.59
N GLU A 460 17.61 13.17 -58.27
CA GLU A 460 16.97 13.90 -57.16
C GLU A 460 15.43 13.86 -57.05
N CYS A 461 14.94 13.09 -56.06
CA CYS A 461 14.13 13.59 -54.94
C CYS A 461 13.97 12.46 -53.91
N MET A 462 14.46 12.67 -52.69
CA MET A 462 14.33 11.77 -51.53
C MET A 462 13.92 12.63 -50.33
N GLU A 463 12.61 12.82 -50.14
CA GLU A 463 11.95 13.36 -48.95
C GLU A 463 10.42 13.20 -49.14
N ASP A 464 9.60 13.62 -48.17
CA ASP A 464 8.12 13.69 -48.21
C ASP A 464 7.30 12.37 -48.21
N GLU A 465 7.57 11.45 -47.27
CA GLU A 465 6.60 10.41 -46.85
C GLU A 465 6.05 10.58 -45.40
N GLU A 466 6.45 11.60 -44.63
CA GLU A 466 5.91 11.79 -43.26
C GLU A 466 4.50 12.42 -43.22
N ASP A 467 4.07 13.15 -44.25
CA ASP A 467 2.93 14.09 -44.17
C ASP A 467 1.54 13.46 -44.41
N THR A 468 1.41 12.13 -44.37
CA THR A 468 0.12 11.41 -44.49
C THR A 468 -0.15 10.40 -43.36
N MET A 469 0.55 10.50 -42.23
CA MET A 469 0.11 9.83 -41.00
C MET A 469 -1.14 10.52 -40.44
N SER A 470 -2.25 9.80 -40.35
CA SER A 470 -3.46 10.26 -39.66
C SER A 470 -3.21 10.46 -38.17
N GLU A 471 -4.05 11.26 -37.51
CA GLU A 471 -3.87 11.61 -36.09
C GLU A 471 -3.86 10.38 -35.17
N GLU A 472 -4.58 9.31 -35.51
CA GLU A 472 -4.52 8.05 -34.77
C GLU A 472 -3.15 7.36 -34.91
N LYS A 473 -2.52 7.41 -36.10
CA LYS A 473 -1.15 6.90 -36.30
C LYS A 473 -0.14 7.73 -35.52
N LYS A 474 -0.29 9.07 -35.49
CA LYS A 474 0.56 9.97 -34.70
C LYS A 474 0.43 9.69 -33.20
N ALA A 475 -0.79 9.58 -32.69
CA ALA A 475 -1.06 9.23 -31.29
C ALA A 475 -0.50 7.85 -30.92
N VAL A 476 -0.66 6.84 -31.77
CA VAL A 476 -0.06 5.50 -31.57
C VAL A 476 1.48 5.55 -31.57
N LYS A 477 2.11 6.30 -32.49
CA LYS A 477 3.57 6.53 -32.52
C LYS A 477 4.07 7.14 -31.21
N GLN A 478 3.37 8.16 -30.68
CA GLN A 478 3.67 8.78 -29.39
C GLN A 478 3.50 7.83 -28.21
N LEU A 479 2.39 7.09 -28.13
CA LEU A 479 2.10 6.16 -27.02
C LEU A 479 3.12 5.00 -26.97
N ILE A 480 3.52 4.47 -28.14
CA ILE A 480 4.60 3.47 -28.26
C ILE A 480 5.94 4.05 -27.75
N GLN A 481 6.27 5.29 -28.13
CA GLN A 481 7.51 5.95 -27.70
C GLN A 481 7.53 6.19 -26.18
N GLN A 482 6.42 6.65 -25.59
CA GLN A 482 6.28 6.82 -24.15
C GLN A 482 6.37 5.47 -23.40
N SER A 483 5.69 4.43 -23.90
CA SER A 483 5.78 3.07 -23.33
C SER A 483 7.21 2.54 -23.31
N LEU A 484 7.96 2.73 -24.41
CA LEU A 484 9.37 2.35 -24.48
C LEU A 484 10.21 3.09 -23.43
N GLN A 485 10.04 4.41 -23.32
CA GLN A 485 10.76 5.22 -22.34
C GLN A 485 10.48 4.80 -20.88
N ASP A 486 9.22 4.57 -20.52
CA ASP A 486 8.87 4.18 -19.14
C ASP A 486 9.19 2.72 -18.82
N ASN A 487 9.25 1.84 -19.81
CA ASN A 487 9.74 0.47 -19.63
C ASN A 487 11.28 0.47 -19.46
N MET A 488 12.01 1.24 -20.28
CA MET A 488 13.45 1.46 -20.07
C MET A 488 13.76 2.10 -18.71
N ARG A 489 12.99 3.11 -18.28
CA ARG A 489 13.12 3.74 -16.95
C ARG A 489 12.94 2.72 -15.82
N ARG A 490 12.02 1.76 -15.97
CA ARG A 490 11.82 0.64 -15.03
C ARG A 490 12.97 -0.37 -15.05
N ILE A 491 13.55 -0.65 -16.22
CA ILE A 491 14.71 -1.55 -16.37
C ILE A 491 15.94 -0.92 -15.70
N VAL A 492 16.26 0.35 -15.99
CA VAL A 492 17.36 1.11 -15.36
C VAL A 492 17.22 1.12 -13.84
N LYS A 493 16.03 1.43 -13.30
CA LYS A 493 15.76 1.38 -11.85
C LYS A 493 15.91 -0.02 -11.24
N ARG A 494 15.57 -1.10 -11.95
CA ARG A 494 15.74 -2.48 -11.48
C ARG A 494 17.18 -2.98 -11.54
N ALA A 495 18.01 -2.36 -12.37
CA ALA A 495 19.42 -2.72 -12.55
C ALA A 495 20.38 -1.92 -11.63
N ASN A 496 19.87 -1.02 -10.79
CA ASN A 496 20.66 -0.08 -9.98
C ASN A 496 21.71 0.71 -10.79
N LEU A 497 21.38 1.04 -12.05
CA LEU A 497 22.24 1.86 -12.91
C LEU A 497 22.13 3.35 -12.53
N PRO A 498 23.21 4.15 -12.66
CA PRO A 498 23.18 5.59 -12.40
C PRO A 498 22.10 6.32 -13.19
N GLN A 499 21.52 7.37 -12.60
CA GLN A 499 20.36 8.05 -13.18
C GLN A 499 20.69 8.86 -14.46
N ASP A 500 21.97 9.09 -14.74
CA ASP A 500 22.46 9.73 -15.97
C ASP A 500 22.31 8.82 -17.22
N PHE A 501 21.95 7.54 -17.07
CA PHE A 501 21.64 6.63 -18.19
C PHE A 501 20.24 6.86 -18.82
N VAL A 502 19.80 8.11 -18.91
CA VAL A 502 18.62 8.51 -19.72
C VAL A 502 19.10 8.92 -21.12
N PRO A 503 18.63 8.30 -22.21
CA PRO A 503 19.20 8.55 -23.54
C PRO A 503 18.95 9.97 -24.07
N SER A 504 20.01 10.60 -24.57
CA SER A 504 19.93 11.75 -25.49
C SER A 504 19.58 11.29 -26.92
N ASP A 505 19.41 12.25 -27.84
CA ASP A 505 18.90 12.05 -29.22
C ASP A 505 19.59 10.98 -30.08
N HIS A 506 20.77 10.49 -29.70
CA HIS A 506 21.53 9.48 -30.43
C HIS A 506 20.79 8.17 -30.72
N PHE A 507 19.71 7.84 -29.99
CA PHE A 507 18.93 6.62 -30.22
C PHE A 507 17.95 6.67 -31.42
N LYS A 508 17.71 7.84 -32.02
CA LYS A 508 16.84 7.96 -33.21
C LYS A 508 17.29 7.12 -34.42
N SER A 509 18.57 6.81 -34.52
CA SER A 509 19.15 5.97 -35.59
C SER A 509 18.88 4.46 -35.43
N LEU A 510 18.53 4.00 -34.23
CA LEU A 510 18.23 2.58 -33.97
C LEU A 510 16.76 2.25 -34.28
N THR A 511 15.86 3.23 -34.19
CA THR A 511 14.45 3.06 -34.59
C THR A 511 14.26 2.88 -36.10
N SER A 512 15.13 3.43 -36.95
CA SER A 512 15.04 3.28 -38.42
C SER A 512 15.55 1.93 -38.94
N SER A 513 16.24 1.12 -38.11
CA SER A 513 16.80 -0.18 -38.52
C SER A 513 16.03 -1.39 -37.97
N SER A 514 15.02 -1.19 -37.13
CA SER A 514 14.26 -2.27 -36.48
C SER A 514 13.21 -2.90 -37.40
N THR A 515 13.67 -3.55 -38.47
CA THR A 515 12.81 -4.35 -39.35
C THR A 515 12.32 -5.60 -38.62
N SER A 516 11.00 -5.83 -38.67
CA SER A 516 10.35 -6.92 -37.93
C SER A 516 10.76 -8.30 -38.44
N LYS A 517 11.76 -8.92 -37.81
CA LYS A 517 12.02 -10.36 -37.91
C LYS A 517 11.66 -11.04 -36.60
N SER A 518 10.54 -11.75 -36.62
CA SER A 518 10.14 -12.69 -35.56
C SER A 518 11.24 -13.73 -35.35
N LEU A 519 11.74 -13.86 -34.12
CA LEU A 519 12.48 -15.05 -33.72
C LEU A 519 11.53 -16.25 -33.71
N PRO A 520 11.93 -17.42 -34.25
CA PRO A 520 11.08 -18.60 -34.27
C PRO A 520 11.08 -19.33 -32.91
N PHE A 521 9.86 -19.56 -32.39
CA PHE A 521 9.48 -20.48 -31.30
C PHE A 521 10.35 -20.52 -30.04
#